data_AF-A0A5C9E535-F1
#
_entry.id   AF-A0A5C9E535-F1
#
_cell.length_a   1.000
_cell.length_b   1.000
_cell.length_c   1.000
_cell.angle_alpha   90.00
_cell.angle_beta   90.00
_cell.angle_gamma   90.00
#
_symmetry.space_group_name_H-M   'P 1'
#
loop_
_entity.id
_entity.type
_entity.pdbx_description
1 polymer ?
#
loop_
_entity_poly.entity_id
_entity_poly.type
_entity_poly.pdbx_seq_one_letter_code
_entity_poly.pdbx_strand_id
1 'polypeptide(L)'
;MSRRIDLLRLDYLFSVLIPLFVAIYLHNLNPLFFIDIIIGFSLLAITGNTWNDMIDMDDPDDIDTVQRVEGYRKKDLFTIGAASFFMGFTLLMRTCLEHFLNLLFLISIIILVILYIVWLKPIPILNHIILVTSHLLLPYFMIKVDAELSLIGDFGEFFILLTLFAYGLTGQFTHEVIDGDSLVENLSLRGCQIVVLTTSLITIFSTFIAFFIIFDYYFIPLLLIPFGTLYTFRKPKRPSKPVKDVGILIGNILMVYFMCIIIIQFIGLI
;
A
#
# COMPACT_ATOMS: atom_id res chain seq x y z
N MET A 1 -9.11 -20.96 -9.57
CA MET A 1 -7.69 -20.80 -9.16
C MET A 1 -7.46 -21.59 -7.87
N SER A 2 -6.22 -21.94 -7.55
CA SER A 2 -5.92 -22.71 -6.34
C SER A 2 -6.21 -21.85 -5.10
N ARG A 3 -7.27 -22.20 -4.34
CA ARG A 3 -7.68 -21.54 -3.07
C ARG A 3 -6.52 -21.30 -2.08
N ARG A 4 -5.40 -22.02 -2.24
CA ARG A 4 -4.21 -21.94 -1.39
C ARG A 4 -3.40 -20.66 -1.58
N ILE A 5 -3.30 -20.14 -2.81
CA ILE A 5 -2.49 -18.95 -3.10
C ILE A 5 -3.27 -17.69 -2.73
N ASP A 6 -4.60 -17.73 -2.85
CA ASP A 6 -5.49 -16.61 -2.53
C ASP A 6 -5.35 -16.17 -1.07
N LEU A 7 -5.02 -17.09 -0.15
CA LEU A 7 -4.71 -16.80 1.26
C LEU A 7 -3.56 -15.80 1.44
N LEU A 8 -2.61 -15.76 0.51
CA LEU A 8 -1.44 -14.89 0.61
C LEU A 8 -1.75 -13.46 0.15
N ARG A 9 -2.88 -13.25 -0.55
CA ARG A 9 -3.32 -11.94 -1.07
C ARG A 9 -2.22 -11.23 -1.85
N LEU A 10 -1.54 -11.98 -2.74
CA LEU A 10 -0.40 -11.47 -3.51
C LEU A 10 -0.79 -10.32 -4.44
N ASP A 11 -2.06 -10.27 -4.83
CA ASP A 11 -2.69 -9.19 -5.59
C ASP A 11 -2.68 -7.84 -4.86
N TYR A 12 -2.46 -7.80 -3.54
CA TYR A 12 -2.32 -6.55 -2.78
C TYR A 12 -0.87 -6.11 -2.55
N LEU A 13 0.13 -6.87 -3.00
CA LEU A 13 1.54 -6.53 -2.76
C LEU A 13 1.96 -5.18 -3.36
N PHE A 14 1.31 -4.72 -4.43
CA PHE A 14 1.58 -3.42 -5.03
C PHE A 14 1.52 -2.28 -4.00
N SER A 15 0.65 -2.38 -2.99
CA SER A 15 0.46 -1.35 -1.98
C SER A 15 1.70 -1.10 -1.11
N VAL A 16 2.54 -2.11 -0.95
CA VAL A 16 3.79 -2.04 -0.17
C VAL A 16 5.02 -1.98 -1.06
N LEU A 17 4.96 -2.52 -2.29
CA LEU A 17 6.12 -2.55 -3.18
C LEU A 17 6.32 -1.29 -4.02
N ILE A 18 5.24 -0.65 -4.48
CA ILE A 18 5.33 0.63 -5.20
C ILE A 18 6.14 1.70 -4.43
N PRO A 19 5.95 1.97 -3.13
CA PRO A 19 6.74 2.97 -2.42
C PRO A 19 8.24 2.63 -2.40
N LEU A 20 8.61 1.36 -2.26
CA LEU A 20 10.01 0.92 -2.34
C LEU A 20 10.58 1.19 -3.72
N PHE A 21 9.83 0.86 -4.76
CA PHE A 21 10.23 1.09 -6.15
C PHE A 21 10.35 2.59 -6.47
N VAL A 22 9.42 3.41 -6.00
CA VAL A 22 9.51 4.86 -6.18
C VAL A 22 10.74 5.42 -5.48
N ALA A 23 11.09 4.96 -4.27
CA ALA A 23 12.32 5.38 -3.60
C ALA A 23 13.57 5.01 -4.40
N ILE A 24 13.64 3.76 -4.88
CA ILE A 24 14.78 3.28 -5.69
C ILE A 24 14.92 4.09 -6.98
N TYR A 25 13.81 4.29 -7.68
CA TYR A 25 13.79 5.02 -8.95
C TYR A 25 14.17 6.49 -8.79
N LEU A 26 13.51 7.20 -7.86
CA LEU A 26 13.67 8.64 -7.68
C LEU A 26 15.11 9.02 -7.29
N HIS A 27 15.79 8.14 -6.55
CA HIS A 27 17.14 8.38 -6.06
C HIS A 27 18.23 7.67 -6.89
N ASN A 28 17.89 7.14 -8.07
CA ASN A 28 18.81 6.43 -8.98
C ASN A 28 19.60 5.31 -8.27
N LEU A 29 18.93 4.55 -7.41
CA LEU A 29 19.56 3.53 -6.59
C LEU A 29 19.71 2.21 -7.35
N ASN A 30 20.78 1.47 -7.09
CA ASN A 30 20.93 0.12 -7.62
C ASN A 30 19.93 -0.83 -6.92
N PRO A 31 18.92 -1.37 -7.61
CA PRO A 31 17.87 -2.20 -7.00
C PRO A 31 18.41 -3.48 -6.35
N LEU A 32 19.57 -3.97 -6.79
CA LEU A 32 20.17 -5.20 -6.27
C LEU A 32 20.57 -5.07 -4.79
N PHE A 33 20.85 -3.86 -4.32
CA PHE A 33 21.19 -3.61 -2.91
C PHE A 33 19.98 -3.61 -1.97
N PHE A 34 18.76 -3.58 -2.52
CA PHE A 34 17.52 -3.48 -1.75
C PHE A 34 16.59 -4.70 -1.94
N ILE A 35 17.09 -5.79 -2.55
CA ILE A 35 16.30 -7.01 -2.80
C ILE A 35 15.81 -7.62 -1.48
N ASP A 36 16.65 -7.59 -0.44
CA ASP A 36 16.31 -8.05 0.90
C ASP A 36 15.14 -7.24 1.49
N ILE A 37 15.13 -5.92 1.30
CA ILE A 37 14.04 -5.03 1.72
C ILE A 37 12.77 -5.32 0.92
N ILE A 38 12.85 -5.45 -0.41
CA ILE A 38 11.70 -5.73 -1.29
C ILE A 38 11.05 -7.08 -0.93
N ILE A 39 11.84 -8.14 -0.79
CA ILE A 39 11.32 -9.47 -0.43
C ILE A 39 10.85 -9.48 1.03
N GLY A 40 11.59 -8.82 1.93
CA GLY A 40 11.23 -8.67 3.34
C GLY A 40 9.84 -8.06 3.51
N PHE A 41 9.58 -6.95 2.84
CA PHE A 41 8.26 -6.30 2.86
C PHE A 41 7.17 -7.12 2.15
N SER A 42 7.50 -7.87 1.11
CA SER A 42 6.53 -8.80 0.49
C SER A 42 6.03 -9.84 1.50
N LEU A 43 6.94 -10.40 2.30
CA LEU A 43 6.62 -11.39 3.33
C LEU A 43 5.91 -10.77 4.54
N LEU A 44 6.25 -9.54 4.92
CA LEU A 44 5.50 -8.80 5.94
C LEU A 44 4.09 -8.42 5.48
N ALA A 45 3.89 -8.11 4.20
CA ALA A 45 2.56 -7.89 3.64
C ALA A 45 1.70 -9.17 3.70
N ILE A 46 2.27 -10.33 3.37
CA ILE A 46 1.61 -11.63 3.55
C ILE A 46 1.26 -11.86 5.03
N THR A 47 2.15 -11.49 5.96
CA THR A 47 1.89 -11.57 7.40
C THR A 47 0.69 -10.72 7.79
N GLY A 48 0.67 -9.45 7.41
CA GLY A 48 -0.43 -8.52 7.70
C GLY A 48 -1.75 -9.04 7.13
N ASN A 49 -1.77 -9.47 5.88
CA ASN A 49 -2.94 -10.02 5.21
C ASN A 49 -3.49 -11.28 5.89
N THR A 50 -2.63 -12.24 6.21
CA THR A 50 -3.06 -13.51 6.81
C THR A 50 -3.49 -13.36 8.27
N TRP A 51 -2.85 -12.49 9.04
CA TRP A 51 -3.29 -12.17 10.40
C TRP A 51 -4.55 -11.31 10.43
N ASN A 52 -4.75 -10.45 9.43
CA ASN A 52 -6.01 -9.75 9.23
C ASN A 52 -7.16 -10.75 9.03
N ASP A 53 -6.99 -11.66 8.07
CA ASP A 53 -7.99 -12.70 7.78
C ASP A 53 -8.23 -13.63 8.98
N MET A 54 -7.20 -13.92 9.79
CA MET A 54 -7.34 -14.68 11.03
C MET A 54 -8.27 -14.02 12.05
N ILE A 55 -8.25 -12.69 12.13
CA ILE A 55 -9.13 -11.95 13.03
C ILE A 55 -10.54 -11.87 12.43
N ASP A 56 -10.64 -11.58 11.13
CA ASP A 56 -11.90 -11.32 10.42
C ASP A 56 -12.68 -12.58 10.06
N MET A 57 -12.09 -13.77 10.10
CA MET A 57 -12.77 -15.01 9.68
C MET A 57 -14.02 -15.39 10.49
N ASP A 58 -14.23 -14.77 11.65
CA ASP A 58 -15.44 -14.97 12.47
C ASP A 58 -16.55 -13.95 12.13
N ASP A 59 -16.27 -12.95 11.30
CA ASP A 59 -17.24 -11.95 10.84
C ASP A 59 -18.06 -12.52 9.68
N PRO A 60 -19.36 -12.81 9.87
CA PRO A 60 -20.21 -13.34 8.80
C PRO A 60 -20.50 -12.33 7.69
N ASP A 61 -20.30 -11.03 7.94
CA ASP A 61 -20.58 -9.98 6.97
C ASP A 61 -19.40 -9.77 6.00
N ASP A 62 -18.18 -10.21 6.36
CA ASP A 62 -17.02 -10.25 5.47
C ASP A 62 -17.01 -11.51 4.59
N ILE A 63 -17.93 -11.51 3.62
CA ILE A 63 -18.11 -12.62 2.66
C ILE A 63 -16.81 -12.98 1.93
N ASP A 64 -15.99 -11.99 1.58
CA ASP A 64 -14.77 -12.22 0.79
C ASP A 64 -13.73 -12.96 1.64
N THR A 65 -13.59 -12.60 2.92
CA THR A 65 -12.73 -13.33 3.87
C THR A 65 -13.27 -14.71 4.19
N VAL A 66 -14.56 -14.86 4.49
CA VAL A 66 -15.19 -16.15 4.79
C VAL A 66 -14.98 -17.16 3.67
N GLN A 67 -15.14 -16.74 2.41
CA GLN A 67 -14.91 -17.61 1.25
C GLN A 67 -13.42 -17.98 1.08
N ARG A 68 -12.52 -17.03 1.34
CA ARG A 68 -11.07 -17.22 1.17
C ARG A 68 -10.48 -18.18 2.20
N VAL A 69 -10.96 -18.12 3.44
CA VAL A 69 -10.47 -18.93 4.56
C VAL A 69 -11.27 -20.22 4.79
N GLU A 70 -12.22 -20.54 3.91
CA GLU A 70 -13.08 -21.72 4.03
C GLU A 70 -12.25 -23.01 4.21
N GLY A 71 -12.46 -23.71 5.34
CA GLY A 71 -11.76 -24.94 5.68
C GLY A 71 -10.46 -24.77 6.46
N TYR A 72 -10.04 -23.52 6.75
CA TYR A 72 -8.88 -23.23 7.59
C TYR A 72 -9.31 -22.84 9.01
N ARG A 73 -8.44 -23.10 10.00
CA ARG A 73 -8.62 -22.62 11.38
C ARG A 73 -7.77 -21.38 11.61
N LYS A 74 -8.13 -20.56 12.60
CA LYS A 74 -7.32 -19.42 13.07
C LYS A 74 -5.84 -19.75 13.26
N LYS A 75 -5.56 -20.91 13.87
CA LYS A 75 -4.18 -21.37 14.11
C LYS A 75 -3.41 -21.63 12.81
N ASP A 76 -4.09 -22.06 11.75
CA ASP A 76 -3.46 -22.34 10.47
C ASP A 76 -3.05 -21.01 9.79
N LEU A 77 -3.95 -20.01 9.80
CA LEU A 77 -3.67 -18.65 9.30
C LEU A 77 -2.57 -17.95 10.12
N PHE A 78 -2.63 -18.07 11.45
CA PHE A 78 -1.58 -17.56 12.33
C PHE A 78 -0.21 -18.14 11.97
N THR A 79 -0.16 -19.45 11.72
CA THR A 79 1.09 -20.16 11.39
C THR A 79 1.69 -19.68 10.08
N ILE A 80 0.86 -19.45 9.05
CA ILE A 80 1.31 -18.91 7.76
C ILE A 80 1.87 -17.49 7.94
N GLY A 81 1.14 -16.64 8.68
CA GLY A 81 1.59 -15.28 8.96
C GLY A 81 2.86 -15.26 9.79
N ALA A 82 2.99 -16.09 10.82
CA ALA A 82 4.18 -16.19 11.65
C ALA A 82 5.40 -16.67 10.85
N ALA A 83 5.24 -17.69 10.00
CA ALA A 83 6.31 -18.15 9.12
C ALA A 83 6.79 -17.04 8.18
N SER A 84 5.84 -16.33 7.55
CA SER A 84 6.13 -15.19 6.67
C SER A 84 6.81 -14.05 7.43
N PHE A 85 6.37 -13.78 8.66
CA PHE A 85 6.95 -12.76 9.54
C PHE A 85 8.42 -13.05 9.83
N PHE A 86 8.75 -14.26 10.29
CA PHE A 86 10.14 -14.59 10.63
C PHE A 86 11.07 -14.57 9.42
N MET A 87 10.59 -15.05 8.26
CA MET A 87 11.35 -14.97 7.01
C MET A 87 11.57 -13.51 6.58
N GLY A 88 10.51 -12.69 6.59
CA GLY A 88 10.59 -11.27 6.23
C GLY A 88 11.47 -10.47 7.18
N PHE A 89 11.30 -10.69 8.48
CA PHE A 89 12.11 -10.05 9.52
C PHE A 89 13.60 -10.39 9.36
N THR A 90 13.93 -11.66 9.08
CA THR A 90 15.33 -12.09 8.88
C THR A 90 15.98 -11.39 7.69
N LEU A 91 15.25 -11.17 6.60
CA LEU A 91 15.76 -10.41 5.45
C LEU A 91 16.00 -8.94 5.79
N LEU A 92 15.20 -8.34 6.68
CA LEU A 92 15.35 -6.95 7.11
C LEU A 92 16.37 -6.76 8.24
N MET A 93 16.92 -7.85 8.79
CA MET A 93 17.86 -7.76 9.92
C MET A 93 19.10 -6.93 9.59
N ARG A 94 19.69 -7.11 8.40
CA ARG A 94 20.85 -6.32 7.96
C ARG A 94 20.53 -4.83 8.02
N THR A 95 19.49 -4.42 7.29
CA THR A 95 18.98 -3.05 7.20
C THR A 95 18.74 -2.42 8.58
N CYS A 96 18.19 -3.18 9.53
CA CYS A 96 17.92 -2.69 10.89
C CYS A 96 19.16 -2.63 11.79
N LEU A 97 20.11 -3.56 11.63
CA LEU A 97 21.34 -3.61 12.42
C LEU A 97 22.36 -2.56 11.97
N GLU A 98 22.48 -2.35 10.67
CA GLU A 98 23.37 -1.33 10.08
C GLU A 98 22.82 0.08 10.31
N HIS A 99 21.49 0.25 10.27
CA HIS A 99 20.84 1.54 10.46
C HIS A 99 19.77 1.49 11.56
N PHE A 100 20.12 1.97 12.76
CA PHE A 100 19.22 1.97 13.92
C PHE A 100 17.86 2.67 13.65
N LEU A 101 17.82 3.70 12.81
CA LEU A 101 16.57 4.35 12.44
C LEU A 101 15.61 3.40 11.69
N ASN A 102 16.15 2.49 10.87
CA ASN A 102 15.33 1.46 10.21
C ASN A 102 14.74 0.46 11.19
N LEU A 103 15.41 0.16 12.29
CA LEU A 103 14.82 -0.62 13.38
C LEU A 103 13.61 0.09 13.99
N LEU A 104 13.71 1.41 14.23
CA LEU A 104 12.60 2.21 14.74
C LEU A 104 11.43 2.25 13.74
N PHE A 105 11.71 2.41 12.45
CA PHE A 105 10.67 2.35 11.41
C PHE A 105 10.00 0.98 11.36
N LEU A 106 10.77 -0.11 11.35
CA LEU A 106 10.21 -1.46 11.32
C LEU A 106 9.33 -1.76 12.53
N ILE A 107 9.79 -1.43 13.74
CA ILE A 107 8.99 -1.56 14.97
C ILE A 107 7.70 -0.74 14.86
N SER A 108 7.80 0.50 14.37
CA SER A 108 6.63 1.37 14.18
C SER A 108 5.64 0.78 13.18
N ILE A 109 6.11 0.25 12.05
CA ILE A 109 5.27 -0.43 11.06
C ILE A 109 4.53 -1.60 11.70
N ILE A 110 5.25 -2.49 12.40
CA ILE A 110 4.66 -3.67 13.05
C ILE A 110 3.58 -3.25 14.06
N ILE A 111 3.87 -2.27 14.91
CA ILE A 111 2.92 -1.77 15.90
C ILE A 111 1.68 -1.20 15.20
N LEU A 112 1.85 -0.35 14.18
CA LEU A 112 0.74 0.26 13.46
C LEU A 112 -0.14 -0.77 12.74
N VAL A 113 0.46 -1.81 12.15
CA VAL A 113 -0.27 -2.92 11.51
C VAL A 113 -1.08 -3.70 12.54
N ILE A 114 -0.49 -4.04 13.70
CA ILE A 114 -1.20 -4.74 14.78
C ILE A 114 -2.34 -3.89 15.33
N LEU A 115 -2.10 -2.60 15.59
CA LEU A 115 -3.13 -1.66 16.04
C LEU A 115 -4.26 -1.57 15.01
N TYR A 116 -3.92 -1.54 13.72
CA TYR A 116 -4.92 -1.53 12.65
C TYR A 116 -5.80 -2.77 12.73
N ILE A 117 -5.20 -3.96 12.71
CA ILE A 117 -5.91 -5.24 12.70
C ILE A 117 -6.82 -5.39 13.92
N VAL A 118 -6.38 -4.96 15.10
CA VAL A 118 -7.07 -5.25 16.37
C VAL A 118 -8.06 -4.16 16.80
N TRP A 119 -7.73 -2.87 16.60
CA TRP A 119 -8.50 -1.76 17.21
C TRP A 119 -8.96 -0.68 16.26
N LEU A 120 -8.20 -0.39 15.19
CA LEU A 120 -8.47 0.84 14.43
C LEU A 120 -9.48 0.65 13.31
N LYS A 121 -9.74 -0.57 12.81
CA LYS A 121 -10.70 -0.80 11.71
C LYS A 121 -12.03 -0.04 11.84
N PRO A 122 -12.69 0.01 13.01
CA PRO A 122 -13.97 0.71 13.15
C PRO A 122 -13.87 2.23 13.14
N ILE A 123 -12.66 2.80 13.23
CA ILE A 123 -12.44 4.25 13.30
C ILE A 123 -12.18 4.77 11.87
N PRO A 124 -13.20 5.36 11.20
CA PRO A 124 -13.07 5.78 9.81
C PRO A 124 -11.98 6.85 9.67
N ILE A 125 -11.34 6.90 8.51
CA ILE A 125 -10.26 7.85 8.15
C ILE A 125 -8.96 7.60 8.90
N LEU A 126 -8.99 7.50 10.23
CA LEU A 126 -7.78 7.28 11.04
C LEU A 126 -7.15 5.93 10.73
N ASN A 127 -7.97 4.89 10.57
CA ASN A 127 -7.53 3.55 10.17
C ASN A 127 -6.69 3.60 8.87
N HIS A 128 -7.14 4.37 7.88
CA HIS A 128 -6.48 4.51 6.59
C HIS A 128 -5.24 5.37 6.64
N ILE A 129 -5.23 6.45 7.42
CA ILE A 129 -4.02 7.24 7.64
C ILE A 129 -2.92 6.37 8.24
N ILE A 130 -3.28 5.54 9.23
CA ILE A 130 -2.33 4.63 9.88
C ILE A 130 -1.86 3.54 8.92
N LEU A 131 -2.78 2.96 8.13
CA LEU A 131 -2.45 1.93 7.15
C LEU A 131 -1.52 2.48 6.06
N VAL A 132 -1.88 3.60 5.44
CA VAL A 132 -1.06 4.26 4.40
C VAL A 132 0.29 4.69 4.96
N THR A 133 0.36 5.22 6.18
CA THR A 133 1.65 5.57 6.80
C THR A 133 2.55 4.35 6.98
N SER A 134 2.00 3.25 7.50
CA SER A 134 2.76 2.02 7.75
C SER A 134 3.17 1.26 6.48
N HIS A 135 2.38 1.34 5.41
CA HIS A 135 2.60 0.56 4.18
C HIS A 135 3.24 1.36 3.04
N LEU A 136 3.12 2.71 3.04
CA LEU A 136 3.69 3.58 2.01
C LEU A 136 4.84 4.43 2.53
N LEU A 137 4.61 5.24 3.56
CA LEU A 137 5.59 6.24 3.98
C LEU A 137 6.80 5.63 4.69
N LEU A 138 6.57 4.80 5.71
CA LEU A 138 7.68 4.21 6.48
C LEU A 138 8.56 3.28 5.63
N PRO A 139 8.01 2.39 4.76
CA PRO A 139 8.82 1.57 3.87
C PRO A 139 9.66 2.40 2.89
N TYR A 140 9.10 3.48 2.34
CA TYR A 140 9.84 4.41 1.49
C TYR A 140 11.06 5.00 2.23
N PHE A 141 10.88 5.47 3.46
CA PHE A 141 11.99 6.03 4.25
C PHE A 141 13.01 4.97 4.66
N MET A 142 12.62 3.69 4.79
CA MET A 142 13.57 2.63 5.05
C MET A 142 14.59 2.46 3.92
N ILE A 143 14.16 2.57 2.65
CA ILE A 143 15.08 2.58 1.50
C ILE A 143 16.03 3.78 1.59
N LYS A 144 15.52 4.98 1.90
CA LYS A 144 16.36 6.19 1.99
C LYS A 144 17.44 6.07 3.06
N VAL A 145 17.07 5.56 4.23
CA VAL A 145 18.02 5.39 5.34
C VAL A 145 19.06 4.33 5.01
N ASP A 146 18.65 3.21 4.40
CA ASP A 146 19.59 2.15 3.97
C ASP A 146 20.53 2.62 2.86
N ALA A 147 20.08 3.57 2.03
CA ALA A 147 20.89 4.25 1.02
C ALA A 147 21.69 5.47 1.55
N GLU A 148 21.68 5.71 2.86
CA GLU A 148 22.34 6.86 3.52
C GLU A 148 21.89 8.24 3.00
N LEU A 149 20.67 8.34 2.50
CA LEU A 149 20.08 9.58 2.00
C LEU A 149 19.46 10.42 3.13
N SER A 150 19.42 11.74 2.93
CA SER A 150 18.72 12.66 3.83
C SER A 150 17.24 12.30 3.94
N LEU A 151 16.70 12.27 5.17
CA LEU A 151 15.26 12.10 5.38
C LEU A 151 14.45 13.27 4.83
N ILE A 152 15.01 14.48 4.90
CA ILE A 152 14.41 15.67 4.32
C ILE A 152 14.73 15.63 2.82
N GLY A 153 13.69 15.31 2.04
CA GLY A 153 13.72 15.37 0.59
C GLY A 153 13.63 16.79 0.04
N ASP A 154 13.81 16.92 -1.27
CA ASP A 154 13.48 18.15 -1.96
C ASP A 154 11.96 18.35 -2.07
N PHE A 155 11.57 19.49 -2.64
CA PHE A 155 10.16 19.85 -2.78
C PHE A 155 9.42 18.92 -3.75
N GLY A 156 10.10 18.38 -4.77
CA GLY A 156 9.52 17.43 -5.72
C GLY A 156 9.23 16.09 -5.05
N GLU A 157 10.19 15.57 -4.29
CA GLU A 157 10.05 14.35 -3.49
C GLU A 157 8.87 14.46 -2.50
N PHE A 158 8.73 15.61 -1.83
CA PHE A 158 7.59 15.85 -0.94
C PHE A 158 6.25 15.69 -1.67
N PHE A 159 6.10 16.23 -2.88
CA PHE A 159 4.86 16.09 -3.65
C PHE A 159 4.64 14.68 -4.22
N ILE A 160 5.70 13.93 -4.51
CA ILE A 160 5.59 12.49 -4.82
C ILE A 160 5.08 11.71 -3.62
N LEU A 161 5.63 11.96 -2.42
CA LEU A 161 5.15 11.29 -1.21
C LEU A 161 3.70 11.67 -0.89
N LEU A 162 3.34 12.94 -1.06
CA LEU A 162 1.96 13.39 -0.91
C LEU A 162 1.03 12.75 -1.93
N THR A 163 1.49 12.59 -3.18
CA THR A 163 0.77 11.85 -4.23
C THR A 163 0.51 10.42 -3.81
N LEU A 164 1.55 9.67 -3.43
CA LEU A 164 1.44 8.27 -3.03
C LEU A 164 0.53 8.11 -1.81
N PHE A 165 0.66 9.02 -0.83
CA PHE A 165 -0.16 9.03 0.36
C PHE A 165 -1.64 9.28 0.04
N ALA A 166 -1.94 10.33 -0.74
CA ALA A 166 -3.31 10.67 -1.14
C ALA A 166 -3.93 9.60 -2.04
N TYR A 167 -3.13 8.98 -2.92
CA TYR A 167 -3.55 7.87 -3.75
C TYR A 167 -3.90 6.63 -2.90
N GLY A 168 -3.01 6.27 -1.96
CA GLY A 168 -3.23 5.17 -1.02
C GLY A 168 -4.53 5.36 -0.22
N LEU A 169 -4.77 6.57 0.30
CA LEU A 169 -6.02 6.92 0.99
C LEU A 169 -7.23 6.80 0.06
N THR A 170 -7.13 7.33 -1.16
CA THR A 170 -8.21 7.26 -2.16
C THR A 170 -8.60 5.82 -2.46
N GLY A 171 -7.60 4.93 -2.62
CA GLY A 171 -7.82 3.50 -2.80
C GLY A 171 -8.56 2.88 -1.63
N GLN A 172 -8.08 3.09 -0.40
CA GLN A 172 -8.70 2.53 0.80
C GLN A 172 -10.14 3.03 1.02
N PHE A 173 -10.38 4.34 0.88
CA PHE A 173 -11.73 4.88 0.96
C PHE A 173 -12.66 4.32 -0.11
N THR A 174 -12.14 4.11 -1.33
CA THR A 174 -12.93 3.49 -2.41
C THR A 174 -13.32 2.06 -2.06
N HIS A 175 -12.39 1.29 -1.50
CA HIS A 175 -12.64 -0.09 -1.08
C HIS A 175 -13.71 -0.15 0.02
N GLU A 176 -13.59 0.65 1.08
CA GLU A 176 -14.60 0.66 2.15
C GLU A 176 -15.99 1.09 1.67
N VAL A 177 -16.10 2.02 0.70
CA VAL A 177 -17.42 2.36 0.15
C VAL A 177 -18.03 1.20 -0.63
N ILE A 178 -17.20 0.46 -1.35
CA ILE A 178 -17.64 -0.71 -2.13
C ILE A 178 -18.04 -1.85 -1.19
N ASP A 179 -17.26 -2.10 -0.14
CA ASP A 179 -17.42 -3.20 0.81
C ASP A 179 -18.47 -2.90 1.89
N GLY A 180 -18.74 -1.61 2.13
CA GLY A 180 -19.79 -1.15 3.05
C GLY A 180 -19.32 -1.01 4.49
N ASP A 181 -18.03 -0.76 4.68
CA ASP A 181 -17.36 -0.82 5.98
C ASP A 181 -17.44 0.52 6.73
N SER A 182 -16.49 0.76 7.64
CA SER A 182 -16.44 1.87 8.59
C SER A 182 -16.81 3.23 8.00
N LEU A 183 -16.35 3.58 6.79
CA LEU A 183 -16.71 4.85 6.15
C LEU A 183 -18.20 4.96 5.84
N VAL A 184 -18.85 3.89 5.36
CA VAL A 184 -20.27 3.87 5.01
C VAL A 184 -21.14 3.77 6.26
N GLU A 185 -20.67 3.05 7.29
CA GLU A 185 -21.34 2.98 8.58
C GLU A 185 -21.41 4.34 9.28
N ASN A 186 -20.38 5.17 9.12
CA ASN A 186 -20.26 6.44 9.82
C ASN A 186 -20.62 7.67 8.97
N LEU A 187 -20.62 7.58 7.63
CA LEU A 187 -20.92 8.69 6.73
C LEU A 187 -22.02 8.35 5.73
N SER A 188 -22.82 9.36 5.36
CA SER A 188 -23.73 9.24 4.21
C SER A 188 -22.95 8.96 2.91
N LEU A 189 -23.60 8.36 1.91
CA LEU A 189 -23.01 8.17 0.56
C LEU A 189 -22.48 9.47 -0.06
N ARG A 190 -23.09 10.61 0.29
CA ARG A 190 -22.60 11.94 -0.13
C ARG A 190 -21.35 12.35 0.64
N GLY A 191 -21.26 12.04 1.93
CA GLY A 191 -20.04 12.23 2.73
C GLY A 191 -18.88 11.38 2.19
N CYS A 192 -19.13 10.10 1.95
CA CYS A 192 -18.18 9.19 1.32
C CYS A 192 -17.69 9.72 -0.04
N GLN A 193 -18.63 10.18 -0.88
CA GLN A 193 -18.30 10.82 -2.16
C GLN A 193 -17.36 12.01 -1.99
N ILE A 194 -17.65 12.92 -1.06
CA ILE A 194 -16.83 14.12 -0.83
C ILE A 194 -15.42 13.73 -0.40
N VAL A 195 -15.27 12.77 0.51
CA VAL A 195 -13.96 12.28 0.98
C VAL A 195 -13.14 11.73 -0.19
N VAL A 196 -13.71 10.80 -0.96
CA VAL A 196 -13.04 10.16 -2.10
C VAL A 196 -12.67 11.18 -3.19
N LEU A 197 -13.58 12.11 -3.51
CA LEU A 197 -13.30 13.15 -4.52
C LEU A 197 -12.21 14.10 -4.03
N THR A 198 -12.22 14.48 -2.75
CA THR A 198 -11.21 15.38 -2.17
C THR A 198 -9.82 14.74 -2.23
N THR A 199 -9.68 13.48 -1.82
CA THR A 199 -8.39 12.79 -1.85
C THR A 199 -7.92 12.53 -3.29
N SER A 200 -8.85 12.26 -4.21
CA SER A 200 -8.54 12.14 -5.65
C SER A 200 -8.00 13.46 -6.23
N LEU A 201 -8.61 14.59 -5.88
CA LEU A 201 -8.17 15.92 -6.32
C LEU A 201 -6.81 16.30 -5.72
N ILE A 202 -6.57 15.99 -4.44
CA ILE A 202 -5.25 16.17 -3.80
C ILE A 202 -4.20 15.34 -4.53
N THR A 203 -4.53 14.09 -4.89
CA THR A 203 -3.64 13.22 -5.67
C THR A 203 -3.28 13.88 -6.99
N ILE A 204 -4.26 14.27 -7.82
CA ILE A 204 -3.99 14.91 -9.12
C ILE A 204 -3.16 16.18 -8.96
N PHE A 205 -3.53 17.05 -8.02
CA PHE A 205 -2.84 18.32 -7.81
C PHE A 205 -1.39 18.12 -7.36
N SER A 206 -1.16 17.24 -6.39
CA SER A 206 0.19 16.92 -5.93
C SER A 206 1.03 16.24 -7.00
N THR A 207 0.46 15.34 -7.80
CA THR A 207 1.19 14.71 -8.91
C THR A 207 1.55 15.71 -9.99
N PHE A 208 0.66 16.66 -10.29
CA PHE A 208 0.92 17.69 -11.29
C PHE A 208 2.09 18.59 -10.86
N ILE A 209 2.13 18.97 -9.60
CA ILE A 209 3.24 19.75 -9.05
C ILE A 209 4.52 18.92 -9.02
N ALA A 210 4.47 17.66 -8.56
CA ALA A 210 5.63 16.77 -8.56
C ALA A 210 6.23 16.63 -9.97
N PHE A 211 5.38 16.38 -10.98
CA PHE A 211 5.79 16.28 -12.37
C PHE A 211 6.46 17.56 -12.87
N PHE A 212 5.91 18.73 -12.53
CA PHE A 212 6.48 20.02 -12.96
C PHE A 212 7.84 20.30 -12.30
N ILE A 213 8.05 19.88 -11.05
CA ILE A 213 9.29 20.11 -10.30
C ILE A 213 10.38 19.11 -10.73
N ILE A 214 10.06 17.81 -10.76
CA ILE A 214 11.03 16.74 -11.05
C ILE A 214 11.34 16.70 -12.56
N PHE A 215 10.40 17.13 -13.39
CA PHE A 215 10.50 17.11 -14.85
C PHE A 215 10.76 15.71 -15.42
N ASP A 216 10.04 14.70 -14.88
CA ASP A 216 10.18 13.30 -15.26
C ASP A 216 8.87 12.73 -15.81
N TYR A 217 8.86 12.43 -17.12
CA TYR A 217 7.70 11.93 -17.85
C TYR A 217 7.29 10.50 -17.48
N TYR A 218 8.14 9.74 -16.80
CA TYR A 218 7.79 8.41 -16.29
C TYR A 218 6.77 8.48 -15.14
N PHE A 219 6.52 9.66 -14.55
CA PHE A 219 5.45 9.84 -13.57
C PHE A 219 4.09 10.21 -14.17
N ILE A 220 3.98 10.45 -15.48
CA ILE A 220 2.71 10.79 -16.14
C ILE A 220 1.59 9.76 -15.85
N PRO A 221 1.83 8.44 -15.85
CA PRO A 221 0.78 7.49 -15.53
C PRO A 221 0.12 7.71 -14.17
N LEU A 222 0.84 8.23 -13.17
CA LEU A 222 0.26 8.54 -11.85
C LEU A 222 -0.83 9.61 -11.92
N LEU A 223 -0.72 10.57 -12.86
CA LEU A 223 -1.73 11.61 -13.07
C LEU A 223 -3.07 11.01 -13.51
N LEU A 224 -3.04 9.89 -14.23
CA LEU A 224 -4.21 9.32 -14.88
C LEU A 224 -5.05 8.45 -13.94
N ILE A 225 -4.46 7.92 -12.88
CA ILE A 225 -5.13 6.95 -12.00
C ILE A 225 -6.38 7.52 -11.30
N PRO A 226 -6.34 8.72 -10.70
CA PRO A 226 -7.49 9.22 -9.93
C PRO A 226 -8.71 9.54 -10.79
N PHE A 227 -8.58 9.66 -12.12
CA PHE A 227 -9.71 9.94 -13.01
C PHE A 227 -10.76 8.82 -13.03
N GLY A 228 -10.32 7.55 -12.92
CA GLY A 228 -11.24 6.41 -12.81
C GLY A 228 -12.11 6.51 -11.55
N THR A 229 -11.48 6.89 -10.44
CA THR A 229 -12.17 7.10 -9.16
C THR A 229 -13.11 8.30 -9.24
N LEU A 230 -12.66 9.44 -9.78
CA LEU A 230 -13.51 10.63 -9.98
C LEU A 230 -14.76 10.31 -10.81
N TYR A 231 -14.59 9.53 -11.88
CA TYR A 231 -15.72 9.12 -12.73
C TYR A 231 -16.68 8.20 -11.98
N THR A 232 -16.16 7.24 -11.22
CA THR A 232 -16.96 6.28 -10.44
C THR A 232 -17.80 7.01 -9.39
N PHE A 233 -17.18 7.93 -8.66
CA PHE A 233 -17.80 8.70 -7.58
C PHE A 233 -18.42 10.02 -8.06
N ARG A 234 -18.75 10.15 -9.36
CA ARG A 234 -19.46 11.35 -9.88
C ARG A 234 -20.88 11.51 -9.33
N LYS A 235 -21.46 10.44 -8.79
CA LYS A 235 -22.77 10.42 -8.14
C LYS A 235 -22.64 9.74 -6.76
N PRO A 236 -23.42 10.15 -5.75
CA PRO A 236 -23.40 9.54 -4.42
C PRO A 236 -24.12 8.19 -4.43
N LYS A 237 -23.49 7.18 -5.02
CA LYS A 237 -24.00 5.81 -5.12
C LYS A 237 -22.89 4.85 -4.73
N ARG A 238 -23.26 3.75 -4.08
CA ARG A 238 -22.35 2.64 -3.81
C ARG A 238 -21.90 2.01 -5.15
N PRO A 239 -20.60 2.00 -5.47
CA PRO A 239 -20.11 1.35 -6.68
C PRO A 239 -20.24 -0.18 -6.57
N SER A 240 -20.16 -0.87 -7.70
CA SER A 240 -20.20 -2.34 -7.73
C SER A 240 -18.82 -2.94 -7.40
N LYS A 241 -18.81 -4.16 -6.85
CA LYS A 241 -17.58 -4.92 -6.52
C LYS A 241 -16.52 -4.95 -7.65
N PRO A 242 -16.87 -5.14 -8.94
CA PRO A 242 -15.88 -5.15 -10.02
C PRO A 242 -15.01 -3.89 -10.14
N VAL A 243 -15.44 -2.74 -9.59
CA VAL A 243 -14.61 -1.53 -9.55
C VAL A 243 -13.37 -1.73 -8.68
N LYS A 244 -13.50 -2.46 -7.57
CA LYS A 244 -12.40 -2.82 -6.67
C LYS A 244 -11.36 -3.69 -7.40
N ASP A 245 -11.83 -4.68 -8.14
CA ASP A 245 -10.97 -5.58 -8.93
C ASP A 245 -10.15 -4.81 -9.98
N VAL A 246 -10.79 -3.85 -10.66
CA VAL A 246 -10.11 -2.97 -11.62
C VAL A 246 -9.04 -2.12 -10.91
N GLY A 247 -9.33 -1.59 -9.72
CA GLY A 247 -8.37 -0.84 -8.92
C GLY A 247 -7.14 -1.67 -8.53
N ILE A 248 -7.35 -2.90 -8.07
CA ILE A 248 -6.28 -3.87 -7.74
C ILE A 248 -5.43 -4.17 -8.98
N LEU A 249 -6.08 -4.40 -10.13
CA LEU A 249 -5.37 -4.65 -11.38
C LEU A 249 -4.51 -3.46 -11.80
N ILE A 250 -5.04 -2.23 -11.71
CA ILE A 250 -4.27 -1.01 -12.00
C ILE A 250 -3.08 -0.89 -11.05
N GLY A 251 -3.25 -1.16 -9.75
CA GLY A 251 -2.16 -1.21 -8.78
C GLY A 251 -1.04 -2.17 -9.19
N ASN A 252 -1.40 -3.39 -9.60
CA ASN A 252 -0.43 -4.37 -10.08
C ASN A 252 0.26 -3.95 -11.40
N ILE A 253 -0.47 -3.31 -12.32
CA ILE A 253 0.11 -2.76 -13.55
C ILE A 253 1.13 -1.68 -13.22
N LEU A 254 0.84 -0.79 -12.26
CA LEU A 254 1.77 0.25 -11.81
C LEU A 254 3.01 -0.34 -11.14
N MET A 255 2.84 -1.37 -10.33
CA MET A 255 3.96 -2.09 -9.73
C MET A 255 4.90 -2.65 -10.81
N VAL A 256 4.35 -3.35 -11.81
CA VAL A 256 5.14 -3.87 -12.95
C VAL A 256 5.78 -2.74 -13.75
N TYR A 257 5.06 -1.64 -13.97
CA TYR A 257 5.58 -0.46 -14.66
C TYR A 257 6.81 0.12 -13.95
N PHE A 258 6.76 0.34 -12.64
CA PHE A 258 7.91 0.82 -11.87
C PHE A 258 9.06 -0.19 -11.85
N MET A 259 8.79 -1.49 -11.78
CA MET A 259 9.83 -2.52 -11.92
C MET A 259 10.55 -2.39 -13.27
N CYS A 260 9.80 -2.22 -14.36
CA CYS A 260 10.38 -2.03 -15.69
C CYS A 260 11.24 -0.77 -15.76
N ILE A 261 10.77 0.37 -15.25
CA ILE A 261 11.53 1.62 -15.27
C ILE A 261 12.83 1.48 -14.48
N ILE A 262 12.78 0.90 -13.28
CA ILE A 262 13.98 0.67 -12.46
C ILE A 262 14.98 -0.22 -13.20
N ILE A 263 14.52 -1.27 -13.89
CA ILE A 263 15.39 -2.14 -14.67
C ILE A 263 16.05 -1.35 -15.81
N ILE A 264 15.28 -0.53 -16.55
CA ILE A 264 15.76 0.30 -17.66
C ILE A 264 16.80 1.32 -17.16
N GLN A 265 16.55 1.96 -16.02
CA GLN A 265 17.48 2.88 -15.34
C GLN A 265 18.74 2.15 -14.89
N PHE A 266 18.60 0.97 -14.28
CA PHE A 266 19.72 0.16 -13.80
C PHE A 266 20.68 -0.26 -14.92
N ILE A 267 20.16 -0.56 -16.12
CA ILE A 267 20.98 -0.89 -17.29
C ILE A 267 21.48 0.34 -18.06
N GLY A 268 21.20 1.56 -17.57
CA GLY A 268 21.70 2.82 -18.10
C GLY A 268 21.05 3.29 -19.40
N LEU A 269 19.80 2.88 -19.67
CA LEU A 269 19.05 3.34 -20.85
C LEU A 269 18.27 4.64 -20.60
N ILE A 270 18.04 5.01 -19.34
CA ILE A 270 17.41 6.25 -18.90
C ILE A 270 18.15 6.80 -17.68
#